data_AF-A0A7K4ZH71-F1
#
_entry.id   AF-A0A7K4ZH71-F1
#
_cell.length_a   1.000
_cell.length_b   1.000
_cell.length_c   1.000
_cell.angle_alpha   90.00
_cell.angle_beta   90.00
_cell.angle_gamma   90.00
#
_symmetry.space_group_name_H-M   'P 1'
#
loop_
_entity.id
_entity.type
_entity.pdbx_description
1 polymer ?
#
loop_
_entity_poly.entity_id
_entity_poly.type
_entity_poly.pdbx_seq_one_letter_code
_entity_poly.pdbx_strand_id
1 'polypeptide(L)'
;RFVPERMVPFSFPLSKRALWDPVPMGDVIGSHIAYYRNPKLSMMEKTLRLAYRHAKQHEKKLFSCFLLGTLAVDKDEESVTLTIDRFDPGREV
;
A
#
# COMPACT_ATOMS: atom_id res chain seq x y z
N ARG A 1 14.56 -2.99 13.06
CA ARG A 1 13.85 -1.77 13.49
C ARG A 1 13.79 -0.85 12.28
N PHE A 2 12.64 -0.71 11.63
CA PHE A 2 12.45 0.33 10.61
C PHE A 2 12.40 1.66 11.34
N VAL A 3 13.39 2.51 11.12
CA VAL A 3 13.31 3.92 11.50
C VAL A 3 12.51 4.57 10.36
N PRO A 4 11.34 5.16 10.62
CA PRO A 4 10.67 5.91 9.57
C PRO A 4 11.62 7.03 9.16
N GLU A 5 11.98 7.11 7.87
CA GLU A 5 12.59 8.32 7.34
C GLU A 5 11.65 9.47 7.75
N ARG A 6 12.18 10.40 8.56
CA ARG A 6 11.45 11.63 8.87
C ARG A 6 11.09 12.23 7.51
N MET A 7 9.80 12.40 7.22
CA MET A 7 9.36 13.16 6.05
C MET A 7 10.15 14.46 6.04
N VAL A 8 11.05 14.61 5.06
CA VAL A 8 11.72 15.88 4.84
C VAL A 8 10.61 16.83 4.38
N PRO A 9 10.34 17.93 5.10
CA PRO A 9 9.33 18.87 4.67
C PRO A 9 9.66 19.32 3.25
N PHE A 10 8.67 19.34 2.36
CA PHE A 10 8.81 20.04 1.08
C PHE A 10 9.25 21.47 1.39
N SER A 11 10.51 21.80 1.07
CA SER A 11 10.99 23.16 1.15
C SER A 11 10.65 23.83 -0.17
N PHE A 12 9.67 24.72 -0.11
CA PHE A 12 9.44 25.64 -1.21
C PHE A 12 10.67 26.53 -1.37
N PRO A 13 11.03 26.96 -2.60
CA PRO A 13 12.09 27.93 -2.81
C PRO A 13 11.89 29.13 -1.88
N LEU A 14 12.98 29.70 -1.38
CA LEU A 14 12.94 30.88 -0.51
C LEU A 14 12.16 32.00 -1.22
N SER A 15 10.89 32.15 -0.88
CA SER A 15 10.03 33.22 -1.37
C SER A 15 10.12 34.39 -0.41
N LYS A 16 10.25 35.61 -0.94
CA LYS A 16 10.14 36.85 -0.15
C LYS A 16 8.69 37.17 0.23
N ARG A 17 7.72 36.37 -0.22
CA ARG A 17 6.28 36.58 -0.03
C ARG A 17 5.61 35.27 0.39
N ALA A 18 4.76 35.30 1.42
CA ALA A 18 3.91 34.18 1.75
C ALA A 18 2.92 33.93 0.59
N LEU A 19 2.76 32.68 0.17
CA LEU A 19 1.84 32.30 -0.91
C LEU A 19 0.40 32.09 -0.40
N TRP A 20 0.24 31.86 0.90
CA TRP A 20 -1.04 31.74 1.60
C TRP A 20 -0.88 32.17 3.06
N ASP A 21 -2.00 32.45 3.74
CA ASP A 21 -2.03 32.69 5.18
C ASP A 21 -1.99 31.34 5.94
N PRO A 22 -0.96 31.08 6.77
CA PRO A 22 -0.84 29.81 7.48
C PRO A 22 -1.66 29.74 8.78
N VAL A 23 -2.44 30.78 9.12
CA VAL A 23 -3.27 30.79 10.33
C VAL A 23 -4.27 29.63 10.28
N PRO A 24 -4.29 28.72 11.29
CA PRO A 24 -5.24 27.61 11.33
C PRO A 24 -6.69 28.12 11.38
N MET A 25 -7.49 27.69 10.41
CA MET A 25 -8.93 27.98 10.35
C MET A 25 -9.73 26.73 10.76
N GLY A 26 -9.57 26.30 12.01
CA GLY A 26 -10.26 25.15 12.60
C GLY A 26 -9.34 24.14 13.27
N ASP A 27 -9.91 22.99 13.62
CA ASP A 27 -9.20 21.91 14.30
C ASP A 27 -8.29 21.13 13.35
N VAL A 28 -7.20 20.59 13.89
CA VAL A 28 -6.27 19.72 13.16
C VAL A 28 -6.90 18.34 12.99
N ILE A 29 -7.04 17.88 11.75
CA ILE A 29 -7.55 16.55 11.42
C ILE A 29 -6.38 15.67 10.96
N GLY A 30 -6.21 14.52 11.61
CA GLY A 30 -5.27 13.49 11.16
C GLY A 30 -5.86 12.68 10.01
N SER A 31 -5.12 12.54 8.90
CA SER A 31 -5.50 11.68 7.78
C SER A 31 -4.77 10.34 7.87
N HIS A 32 -5.50 9.23 7.84
CA HIS A 32 -4.92 7.90 7.91
C HIS A 32 -5.79 6.87 7.17
N ILE A 33 -5.16 6.01 6.36
CA ILE A 33 -5.86 5.08 5.46
C ILE A 33 -6.72 4.04 6.19
N ALA A 34 -6.29 3.63 7.38
CA ALA A 34 -6.91 2.56 8.16
C ALA A 34 -7.38 2.98 9.56
N TYR A 35 -7.38 4.28 9.88
CA TYR A 35 -7.77 4.72 11.22
C TYR A 35 -9.28 4.64 11.34
N TYR A 36 -9.78 3.93 12.35
CA TYR A 36 -11.18 3.49 12.48
C TYR A 36 -11.71 2.59 11.35
N ARG A 37 -10.83 2.04 10.50
CA ARG A 37 -11.22 1.07 9.48
C ARG A 37 -10.60 -0.28 9.77
N ASN A 38 -11.31 -1.36 9.43
CA ASN A 38 -10.81 -2.72 9.52
C ASN A 38 -10.10 -3.12 8.22
N PRO A 39 -8.77 -3.29 8.17
CA PRO A 39 -8.09 -3.75 6.98
C PRO A 39 -8.39 -5.23 6.73
N LYS A 40 -8.85 -5.57 5.53
CA LYS A 40 -9.18 -6.95 5.13
C LYS A 40 -8.28 -7.41 4.00
N LEU A 41 -7.95 -8.70 4.00
CA LEU A 41 -7.23 -9.35 2.91
C LEU A 41 -8.09 -10.51 2.39
N SER A 42 -8.44 -10.44 1.11
CA SER A 42 -9.11 -11.53 0.40
C SER A 42 -8.17 -12.07 -0.66
N MET A 43 -8.02 -13.39 -0.74
CA MET A 43 -7.14 -14.03 -1.72
C MET A 43 -7.88 -15.13 -2.47
N MET A 44 -7.83 -15.07 -3.80
CA MET A 44 -8.39 -16.12 -4.64
C MET A 44 -7.52 -17.38 -4.55
N GLU A 45 -8.17 -18.51 -4.31
CA GLU A 45 -7.51 -19.81 -4.21
C GLU A 45 -6.67 -20.15 -5.45
N LYS A 46 -7.20 -19.83 -6.65
CA LYS A 46 -6.51 -20.00 -7.93
C LYS A 46 -5.13 -19.32 -7.92
N THR A 47 -5.04 -18.10 -7.40
CA THR A 47 -3.80 -17.32 -7.32
C THR A 47 -2.78 -18.00 -6.41
N LEU A 48 -3.23 -18.48 -5.25
CA LEU A 48 -2.36 -19.22 -4.32
C LEU A 48 -1.85 -20.53 -4.93
N ARG A 49 -2.71 -21.27 -5.63
CA ARG A 49 -2.32 -22.51 -6.33
C ARG A 49 -1.28 -22.26 -7.42
N LEU A 50 -1.39 -21.14 -8.17
CA LEU A 50 -0.40 -20.76 -9.17
C LEU A 50 0.96 -20.44 -8.52
N ALA A 51 0.96 -19.67 -7.43
CA ALA A 51 2.18 -19.39 -6.67
C ALA A 51 2.83 -20.66 -6.13
N TYR A 52 2.03 -21.58 -5.57
CA TYR A 52 2.51 -22.88 -5.10
C TYR A 52 3.10 -23.73 -6.23
N ARG A 53 2.43 -23.80 -7.38
CA ARG A 53 2.93 -24.55 -8.54
C ARG A 53 4.25 -23.97 -9.04
N HIS A 54 4.34 -22.65 -9.14
CA HIS A 54 5.58 -21.97 -9.51
C HIS A 54 6.71 -22.29 -8.52
N ALA A 55 6.43 -22.25 -7.21
CA ALA A 55 7.38 -22.63 -6.17
C ALA A 55 7.92 -24.07 -6.34
N LYS A 56 7.05 -25.01 -6.71
CA LYS A 56 7.41 -26.42 -6.91
C LYS A 56 8.22 -26.67 -8.18
N GLN A 57 8.00 -25.87 -9.22
CA GLN A 57 8.75 -25.94 -10.46
C GLN A 57 10.08 -25.19 -10.40
N HIS A 58 10.28 -24.37 -9.37
CA HIS A 58 11.48 -23.58 -9.21
C HIS A 58 12.62 -24.43 -8.61
N GLU A 59 13.74 -24.51 -9.32
CA GLU A 59 14.88 -25.36 -8.93
C GLU A 59 15.63 -24.81 -7.70
N LYS A 60 15.54 -23.50 -7.44
CA LYS A 60 16.21 -22.86 -6.30
C LYS A 60 15.38 -23.05 -5.03
N LYS A 61 16.06 -23.31 -3.90
CA LYS A 61 15.46 -23.41 -2.55
C LYS A 61 14.61 -22.21 -2.14
N LEU A 62 14.89 -21.04 -2.69
CA LEU A 62 14.14 -19.81 -2.50
C LEU A 62 13.65 -19.33 -3.87
N PHE A 63 12.37 -18.99 -3.95
CA PHE A 63 11.78 -18.37 -5.13
C PHE A 63 11.14 -17.03 -4.73
N SER A 64 10.96 -16.15 -5.70
CA SER A 64 10.25 -14.89 -5.52
C SER A 64 9.17 -14.79 -6.58
N CYS A 65 8.05 -14.17 -6.21
CA CYS A 65 6.95 -13.89 -7.12
C CYS A 65 6.17 -12.68 -6.61
N PHE A 66 5.24 -12.20 -7.42
CA PHE A 66 4.37 -11.08 -7.10
C PHE A 66 2.91 -11.54 -7.06
N LEU A 67 2.19 -11.03 -6.07
CA LEU A 67 0.75 -11.17 -5.97
C LEU A 67 0.13 -9.81 -6.25
N LEU A 68 -0.74 -9.76 -7.24
CA LEU A 68 -1.36 -8.54 -7.73
C LEU A 68 -2.84 -8.54 -7.32
N GLY A 69 -3.35 -7.35 -7.04
CA GLY A 69 -4.68 -7.18 -6.50
C GLY A 69 -5.20 -5.77 -6.63
N THR A 70 -6.38 -5.55 -6.07
CA THR A 70 -7.06 -4.25 -6.02
C THR A 70 -7.30 -3.86 -4.56
N LEU A 71 -7.05 -2.59 -4.25
CA LEU A 71 -7.38 -2.00 -2.95
C LEU A 71 -8.66 -1.19 -3.11
N ALA A 72 -9.66 -1.47 -2.29
CA ALA A 72 -10.93 -0.74 -2.29
C ALA A 72 -11.37 -0.42 -0.86
N VAL A 73 -12.12 0.67 -0.72
CA VAL A 73 -12.88 0.95 0.51
C VAL A 73 -14.23 0.27 0.39
N ASP A 74 -14.65 -0.45 1.42
CA ASP A 74 -15.94 -1.14 1.42
C ASP A 74 -17.09 -0.10 1.38
N LYS A 75 -18.28 -0.49 0.92
CA LYS A 75 -19.42 0.43 0.68
C LYS A 75 -19.88 1.16 1.95
N ASP A 76 -19.70 0.54 3.11
CA ASP A 76 -20.01 1.10 4.43
C ASP A 76 -18.89 2.00 4.99
N GLU A 77 -17.77 2.12 4.27
CA GLU A 77 -16.55 2.82 4.67
C GLU A 77 -15.90 2.34 5.97
N GLU A 78 -16.37 1.22 6.53
CA GLU A 78 -15.85 0.64 7.78
C GLU A 78 -14.57 -0.16 7.55
N SER A 79 -14.25 -0.47 6.31
CA SER A 79 -13.08 -1.30 6.00
C SER A 79 -12.39 -0.94 4.69
N VAL A 80 -11.13 -1.34 4.61
CA VAL A 80 -10.32 -1.26 3.40
C VAL A 80 -9.90 -2.67 3.05
N THR A 81 -10.32 -3.15 1.89
CA THR A 81 -10.09 -4.54 1.45
C THR A 81 -9.06 -4.59 0.34
N LEU A 82 -8.01 -5.38 0.53
CA LEU A 82 -7.09 -5.80 -0.52
C LEU A 82 -7.55 -7.15 -1.09
N THR A 83 -7.92 -7.18 -2.35
CA THR A 83 -8.29 -8.43 -3.06
C THR A 83 -7.16 -8.88 -3.96
N ILE A 84 -6.54 -10.02 -3.64
CA ILE A 84 -5.48 -10.66 -4.42
C ILE A 84 -6.11 -11.67 -5.38
N ASP A 85 -6.06 -11.37 -6.68
CA ASP A 85 -6.72 -12.15 -7.74
C ASP A 85 -5.78 -12.55 -8.88
N ARG A 86 -4.54 -12.07 -8.87
CA ARG A 86 -3.57 -12.26 -9.94
C ARG A 86 -2.22 -12.69 -9.41
N PHE A 87 -1.62 -13.66 -10.10
CA PHE A 87 -0.27 -14.15 -9.83
C PHE A 87 0.66 -13.69 -10.96
N ASP A 88 1.83 -13.20 -10.59
CA ASP A 88 2.89 -12.83 -11.53
C ASP A 88 4.22 -13.45 -11.05
N PRO A 89 4.85 -14.35 -11.83
CA PRO A 89 6.14 -14.94 -11.46
C PRO A 89 7.30 -13.92 -11.48
N GLY A 90 7.10 -12.72 -12.03
CA GLY A 90 8.17 -11.76 -12.26
C GLY A 90 8.99 -12.11 -13.51
N ARG A 91 9.96 -11.25 -13.83
CA ARG A 91 10.90 -11.43 -14.93
C ARG A 91 12.31 -11.12 -14.42
N GLU A 92 13.31 -11.83 -14.94
CA GLU A 92 14.71 -11.43 -14.75
C GLU A 92 14.94 -10.08 -15.46
N VAL A 93 15.73 -9.20 -14.84
CA VAL A 93 16.07 -7.87 -15.34
C VAL A 93 17.52 -7.87 -15.78
#